data_AF-F9Q6Q1-F1
#
_entry.id   AF-F9Q6Q1-F1
#
_cell.length_a   1.000
_cell.length_b   1.000
_cell.length_c   1.000
_cell.angle_alpha   90.00
_cell.angle_beta   90.00
_cell.angle_gamma   90.00
#
_symmetry.space_group_name_H-M   'P 1'
#
loop_
_entity.id
_entity.type
_entity.pdbx_description
1 polymer ?
#
loop_
_entity_poly.entity_id
_entity_poly.type
_entity_poly.pdbx_seq_one_letter_code
_entity_poly.pdbx_strand_id
1 'polypeptide(L)'
;MPDFLTRYTDIVVAHQWENGLNYAYNDALYGGYPFVHNSTLLPKGVGYYYSGFDAFEGANVVLQVIENHDKHHEDYVKRANRFLETLLPDNPINIAIYEREILRLFEDE
;
A
#
# COMPACT_ATOMS: atom_id res chain seq x y z
N MET A 1 -14.35 -5.54 5.58
CA MET A 1 -13.65 -5.61 4.28
C MET A 1 -13.46 -7.04 3.78
N PRO A 2 -12.91 -8.00 4.56
CA PRO A 2 -12.47 -9.30 4.03
C PRO A 2 -13.57 -10.12 3.34
N ASP A 3 -14.74 -10.29 3.98
CA ASP A 3 -15.84 -11.12 3.42
C ASP A 3 -16.38 -10.56 2.09
N PHE A 4 -16.48 -9.23 1.96
CA PHE A 4 -16.92 -8.61 0.71
C PHE A 4 -15.88 -8.79 -0.40
N LEU A 5 -14.60 -8.50 -0.11
CA LEU A 5 -13.55 -8.59 -1.10
C LEU A 5 -13.38 -10.01 -1.64
N THR A 6 -13.36 -11.00 -0.75
CA THR A 6 -13.17 -12.41 -1.13
C THR A 6 -14.30 -12.93 -2.02
N ARG A 7 -15.51 -12.39 -1.90
CA ARG A 7 -16.68 -12.84 -2.67
C ARG A 7 -16.91 -12.06 -3.96
N TYR A 8 -16.51 -10.79 -4.00
CA TYR A 8 -17.01 -9.84 -4.99
C TYR A 8 -15.93 -8.94 -5.58
N THR A 9 -14.64 -9.19 -5.34
CA THR A 9 -13.58 -8.28 -5.80
C THR A 9 -12.37 -9.03 -6.35
N ASP A 10 -12.04 -8.73 -7.61
CA ASP A 10 -10.81 -9.18 -8.25
C ASP A 10 -9.68 -8.13 -8.11
N ILE A 11 -10.01 -6.83 -8.20
CA ILE A 11 -9.05 -5.71 -8.18
C ILE A 11 -9.57 -4.60 -7.26
N VAL A 12 -8.71 -4.07 -6.40
CA VAL A 12 -9.01 -2.90 -5.57
C VAL A 12 -8.44 -1.65 -6.23
N VAL A 13 -9.30 -0.73 -6.65
CA VAL A 13 -8.90 0.59 -7.16
C VAL A 13 -9.19 1.65 -6.09
N ALA A 14 -8.15 2.34 -5.62
CA ALA A 14 -8.29 3.42 -4.65
C ALA A 14 -7.68 4.72 -5.17
N HIS A 15 -8.54 5.58 -5.68
CA HIS A 15 -8.20 6.97 -5.92
C HIS A 15 -8.27 7.75 -4.60
N GLN A 16 -7.27 8.60 -4.33
CA GLN A 16 -7.30 9.53 -3.20
C GLN A 16 -7.05 10.96 -3.62
N TRP A 17 -7.62 11.85 -2.82
CA TRP A 17 -7.27 13.26 -2.74
C TRP A 17 -7.05 13.58 -1.27
N GLU A 18 -5.84 14.06 -0.92
CA GLU A 18 -5.42 14.40 0.46
C GLU A 18 -5.47 13.25 1.47
N ASN A 19 -5.47 11.99 1.00
CA ASN A 19 -5.52 10.80 1.86
C ASN A 19 -4.59 9.68 1.35
N GLY A 20 -3.32 10.05 1.12
CA GLY A 20 -2.31 9.15 0.55
C GLY A 20 -1.85 7.97 1.43
N LEU A 21 -2.25 7.93 2.71
CA LEU A 21 -1.88 6.87 3.67
C LEU A 21 -3.12 6.23 4.30
N ASN A 22 -4.15 5.97 3.49
CA ASN A 22 -5.37 5.35 3.98
C ASN A 22 -5.12 3.90 4.45
N TYR A 23 -5.63 3.55 5.63
CA TYR A 23 -5.45 2.22 6.23
C TYR A 23 -6.04 1.07 5.39
N ALA A 24 -7.07 1.33 4.59
CA ALA A 24 -7.65 0.32 3.69
C ALA A 24 -6.64 -0.21 2.66
N TYR A 25 -5.57 0.53 2.40
CA TYR A 25 -4.48 0.08 1.52
C TYR A 25 -3.75 -1.12 2.12
N ASN A 26 -3.55 -1.10 3.44
CA ASN A 26 -2.88 -2.18 4.16
C ASN A 26 -3.71 -3.46 4.11
N ASP A 27 -5.03 -3.35 4.25
CA ASP A 27 -5.95 -4.49 4.15
C ASP A 27 -5.95 -5.11 2.74
N ALA A 28 -5.93 -4.29 1.68
CA ALA A 28 -5.85 -4.77 0.30
C ALA A 28 -4.51 -5.48 0.02
N LEU A 29 -3.40 -4.88 0.47
CA LEU A 29 -2.06 -5.44 0.34
C LEU A 29 -1.90 -6.74 1.14
N TYR A 30 -2.40 -6.78 2.38
CA TYR A 30 -2.31 -7.95 3.25
C TYR A 30 -3.11 -9.14 2.68
N GLY A 31 -4.27 -8.85 2.10
CA GLY A 31 -5.07 -9.86 1.39
C GLY A 31 -4.47 -10.31 0.06
N GLY A 32 -3.36 -9.71 -0.39
CA GLY A 32 -2.74 -10.03 -1.67
C GLY A 32 -3.54 -9.57 -2.89
N TYR A 33 -4.56 -8.73 -2.71
CA TYR A 33 -5.39 -8.24 -3.82
C TYR A 33 -4.57 -7.30 -4.71
N PRO A 34 -4.74 -7.35 -6.04
CA PRO A 34 -4.18 -6.34 -6.92
C PRO A 34 -4.70 -4.95 -6.52
N PHE A 35 -3.80 -4.14 -5.96
CA PHE A 35 -4.12 -2.81 -5.43
C PHE A 35 -3.62 -1.70 -6.36
N VAL A 36 -4.53 -1.00 -7.04
CA VAL A 36 -4.25 0.12 -7.95
C VAL A 36 -4.51 1.45 -7.23
N HIS A 37 -3.57 2.39 -7.24
CA HIS A 37 -3.67 3.65 -6.50
C HIS A 37 -2.91 4.81 -7.14
N ASN A 38 -3.22 6.03 -6.71
CA ASN A 38 -2.50 7.27 -7.08
C ASN A 38 -1.67 7.87 -5.93
N SER A 39 -1.57 7.19 -4.78
CA SER A 39 -0.76 7.69 -3.66
C SER A 39 0.74 7.72 -4.00
N THR A 40 1.36 8.88 -3.86
CA THR A 40 2.82 9.09 -3.94
C THR A 40 3.54 8.81 -2.62
N LEU A 41 2.79 8.58 -1.53
CA LEU A 41 3.33 8.31 -0.20
C LEU A 41 3.68 6.84 0.01
N LEU A 42 3.21 5.96 -0.87
CA LEU A 42 3.60 4.55 -0.87
C LEU A 42 4.96 4.36 -1.56
N PRO A 43 5.84 3.50 -1.03
CA PRO A 43 7.11 3.19 -1.70
C PRO A 43 6.89 2.62 -3.11
N LYS A 44 7.82 2.89 -4.01
CA LYS A 44 7.79 2.34 -5.37
C LYS A 44 7.72 0.81 -5.34
N GLY A 45 6.78 0.25 -6.10
CA GLY A 45 6.59 -1.19 -6.25
C GLY A 45 5.64 -1.83 -5.24
N VAL A 46 5.10 -1.06 -4.30
CA VAL A 46 3.94 -1.44 -3.46
C VAL A 46 2.68 -1.08 -4.23
N GLY A 47 1.82 -2.05 -4.51
CA GLY A 47 0.66 -1.82 -5.38
C GLY A 47 1.03 -1.51 -6.83
N TYR A 48 0.05 -0.98 -7.56
CA TYR A 48 0.15 -0.54 -8.95
C TYR A 48 -0.20 0.94 -9.02
N TYR A 49 0.81 1.77 -9.26
CA TYR A 49 0.67 3.22 -9.22
C TYR A 49 0.24 3.81 -10.57
N TYR A 50 -0.63 4.83 -10.54
CA TYR A 50 -0.86 5.78 -11.64
C TYR A 50 -0.75 7.22 -11.14
N SER A 51 -0.44 8.18 -12.01
CA SER A 51 -0.10 9.54 -11.64
C SER A 51 -1.31 10.42 -11.36
N GLY A 52 -1.39 10.96 -10.14
CA GLY A 52 -2.31 12.02 -9.76
C GLY A 52 -3.78 11.71 -10.10
N PHE A 53 -4.35 12.49 -11.02
CA PHE A 53 -5.74 12.38 -11.47
C PHE A 53 -5.86 11.87 -12.92
N ASP A 54 -4.80 11.28 -13.47
CA ASP A 54 -4.83 10.73 -14.83
C ASP A 54 -5.65 9.42 -14.87
N ALA A 55 -6.93 9.57 -15.15
CA ALA A 55 -7.85 8.43 -15.25
C ALA A 55 -7.54 7.51 -16.43
N PHE A 56 -6.91 8.01 -17.49
CA PHE A 56 -6.54 7.19 -18.66
C PHE A 56 -5.31 6.34 -18.34
N GLU A 57 -4.31 6.91 -17.67
CA GLU A 57 -3.21 6.13 -17.11
C GLU A 57 -3.73 5.09 -16.11
N GLY A 58 -4.62 5.48 -15.19
CA GLY A 58 -5.25 4.57 -14.26
C GLY A 58 -5.96 3.40 -14.96
N ALA A 59 -6.71 3.66 -16.02
CA ALA A 59 -7.35 2.62 -16.83
C ALA A 59 -6.32 1.68 -17.49
N ASN A 60 -5.24 2.24 -18.05
CA ASN A 60 -4.15 1.43 -18.63
C ASN A 60 -3.50 0.53 -17.57
N VAL A 61 -3.26 1.05 -16.36
CA VAL A 61 -2.73 0.26 -15.24
C VAL A 61 -3.68 -0.87 -14.87
N VAL A 62 -4.99 -0.62 -14.80
CA VAL A 62 -5.99 -1.68 -14.54
C VAL A 62 -5.93 -2.77 -15.60
N LEU A 63 -5.86 -2.42 -16.89
CA LEU A 63 -5.72 -3.39 -17.98
C LEU A 63 -4.43 -4.22 -17.83
N GLN A 64 -3.32 -3.58 -17.48
CA GLN A 64 -2.05 -4.29 -17.24
C GLN A 64 -2.14 -5.24 -16.03
N VAL A 65 -2.87 -4.87 -14.99
CA VAL A 65 -3.13 -5.72 -13.82
C VAL A 65 -3.93 -6.95 -14.21
N ILE A 66 -5.03 -6.79 -14.96
CA ILE A 66 -5.86 -7.90 -15.46
C ILE A 66 -5.01 -8.89 -16.25
N GLU A 67 -4.10 -8.41 -17.09
CA GLU A 67 -3.29 -9.27 -17.96
C GLU A 67 -2.13 -9.98 -17.24
N ASN A 68 -1.60 -9.40 -16.15
CA ASN A 68 -0.27 -9.77 -15.64
C ASN A 68 -0.18 -10.04 -14.14
N HIS A 69 -1.16 -9.68 -13.32
CA HIS A 69 -1.08 -9.85 -11.87
C HIS A 69 -0.89 -11.32 -11.49
N ASP A 70 -1.77 -12.20 -11.97
CA ASP A 70 -1.75 -13.62 -11.61
C ASP A 70 -0.44 -14.32 -11.98
N LYS A 71 0.20 -13.89 -13.08
CA LYS A 71 1.50 -14.40 -13.54
C LYS A 71 2.64 -14.08 -12.55
N HIS A 72 2.50 -13.04 -11.74
CA HIS A 72 3.52 -12.54 -10.82
C HIS A 72 3.01 -12.39 -9.38
N HIS A 73 1.91 -13.06 -9.05
CA HIS A 73 1.19 -12.86 -7.80
C HIS A 73 2.06 -13.12 -6.57
N GLU A 74 2.86 -14.19 -6.58
CA GLU A 74 3.76 -14.51 -5.46
C GLU A 74 4.77 -13.37 -5.18
N ASP A 75 5.35 -12.80 -6.23
CA ASP A 75 6.31 -11.72 -6.08
C ASP A 75 5.64 -10.41 -5.67
N TYR A 76 4.41 -10.18 -6.12
CA TYR A 76 3.58 -9.09 -5.64
C TYR A 76 3.35 -9.21 -4.13
N VAL A 77 2.88 -10.37 -3.65
CA VAL A 77 2.62 -10.63 -2.22
C VAL A 77 3.90 -10.47 -1.39
N LYS A 78 5.05 -10.97 -1.86
CA LYS A 78 6.35 -10.76 -1.18
C LYS A 78 6.69 -9.29 -1.01
N ARG A 79 6.47 -8.45 -2.04
CA ARG A 79 6.72 -7.00 -1.95
C ARG A 79 5.73 -6.31 -1.02
N ALA A 80 4.45 -6.67 -1.10
CA ALA A 80 3.41 -6.15 -0.22
C ALA A 80 3.72 -6.47 1.25
N ASN A 81 4.03 -7.72 1.56
CA ASN A 81 4.39 -8.14 2.92
C ASN A 81 5.64 -7.44 3.44
N ARG A 82 6.67 -7.29 2.62
CA ARG A 82 7.88 -6.52 3.01
C ARG A 82 7.55 -5.09 3.41
N PHE A 83 6.61 -4.44 2.73
CA PHE A 83 6.16 -3.10 3.11
C PHE A 83 5.35 -3.15 4.42
N LEU A 84 4.41 -4.07 4.55
CA LEU A 84 3.58 -4.21 5.76
C LEU A 84 4.42 -4.52 7.00
N GLU A 85 5.49 -5.30 6.87
CA GLU A 85 6.49 -5.54 7.93
C GLU A 85 7.09 -4.24 8.47
N THR A 86 7.30 -3.24 7.61
CA THR A 86 7.80 -1.92 8.05
C THR A 86 6.77 -1.11 8.83
N LEU A 87 5.49 -1.48 8.77
CA LEU A 87 4.40 -0.78 9.45
C LEU A 87 3.99 -1.46 10.76
N LEU A 88 4.55 -2.62 11.08
CA LEU A 88 4.15 -3.37 12.27
C LEU A 88 4.47 -2.57 13.55
N PRO A 89 3.57 -2.61 14.56
CA PRO A 89 3.75 -1.88 15.81
C PRO A 89 4.90 -2.42 16.66
N ASP A 90 5.25 -3.70 16.49
CA ASP A 90 6.37 -4.38 17.14
C ASP A 90 7.66 -4.35 16.31
N ASN A 91 7.67 -3.65 15.18
CA ASN A 91 8.90 -3.47 14.40
C ASN A 91 9.91 -2.67 15.25
N PRO A 92 11.10 -3.23 15.55
CA PRO A 92 12.07 -2.59 16.44
C PRO A 92 12.60 -1.27 15.89
N ILE A 93 12.61 -1.09 14.56
CA ILE A 93 13.02 0.18 13.93
C ILE A 93 11.99 1.27 14.22
N ASN A 94 10.69 0.96 14.12
CA ASN A 94 9.64 1.90 14.45
C ASN A 94 9.74 2.29 15.93
N ILE A 95 9.82 1.32 16.83
CA ILE A 95 9.95 1.56 18.27
C ILE A 95 11.14 2.49 18.57
N ALA A 96 12.32 2.18 18.02
CA ALA A 96 13.53 2.99 18.26
C ALA A 96 13.41 4.42 17.72
N ILE A 97 12.77 4.62 16.55
CA ILE A 97 12.54 5.97 15.99
C ILE A 97 11.58 6.76 16.89
N TYR A 98 10.47 6.15 17.30
CA TYR A 98 9.50 6.82 18.18
C TYR A 98 10.12 7.15 19.54
N GLU A 99 10.87 6.22 20.15
CA GLU A 99 11.58 6.45 21.40
C GLU A 99 12.55 7.63 21.28
N ARG A 100 13.38 7.66 20.22
CA ARG A 100 14.29 8.78 19.94
C ARG A 100 13.55 10.10 19.81
N GLU A 101 12.51 10.18 18.99
CA GLU A 101 11.79 11.45 18.77
C GLU A 101 11.05 11.91 20.02
N ILE A 102 10.54 11.00 20.86
CA ILE A 102 9.94 11.36 22.15
C ILE A 102 11.00 11.92 23.09
N LEU A 103 12.15 11.27 23.23
CA LEU A 103 13.25 11.74 24.09
C LEU A 103 13.76 13.11 23.65
N ARG A 104 13.88 13.34 22.34
CA ARG A 104 14.28 14.61 21.74
C ARG A 104 13.38 15.80 22.15
N LEU A 105 12.11 15.56 22.47
CA LEU A 105 11.22 16.63 22.95
C LEU A 105 11.62 17.18 24.33
N PHE A 106 12.45 16.45 25.07
CA PHE A 106 12.90 16.77 26.42
C PHE A 106 14.40 17.03 26.51
N GLU A 107 15.11 17.06 25.39
CA GLU A 107 16.49 17.53 25.33
C GLU A 107 16.48 19.07 25.42
N ASP A 108 17.20 19.63 26.38
CA ASP A 108 17.45 21.09 26.44
C ASP A 108 18.24 21.52 25.19
N GLU A 109 17.97 22.72 24.66
CA GLU A 109 18.66 23.27 23.46
C GLU A 109 20.19 23.21 23.53
#